data_AF-A0A920C7N8-F1
#
_entry.id   AF-A0A920C7N8-F1
#
_cell.length_a   1.000
_cell.length_b   1.000
_cell.length_c   1.000
_cell.angle_alpha   90.00
_cell.angle_beta   90.00
_cell.angle_gamma   90.00
#
_symmetry.space_group_name_H-M   'P 1'
#
loop_
_entity.id
_entity.type
_entity.pdbx_description
1 polymer ?
#
loop_
_entity_poly.entity_id
_entity_poly.type
_entity_poly.pdbx_seq_one_letter_code
_entity_poly.pdbx_strand_id
1 'polypeptide(L)'
;MIATITDNEGIEEIVQALQINKWKLEKAPSNSSIEKRFILFNSEMKKLGGSNDKEKELKEVAKIMVFQDVPYIDFQIKKQTFSFKVPEEVSDYMYNIQ
;
A
#
# COMPACT_ATOMS: atom_id res chain seq x y z
N MET A 1 6.17 7.56 14.26
CA MET A 1 6.86 8.36 13.24
C MET A 1 6.19 8.05 11.90
N ILE A 2 6.01 9.03 11.02
CA ILE A 2 5.45 8.82 9.68
C ILE A 2 6.61 9.00 8.70
N ALA A 3 6.88 7.97 7.89
CA ALA A 3 7.81 8.05 6.78
C ALA A 3 7.03 8.20 5.48
N THR A 4 7.59 8.99 4.56
CA THR A 4 6.96 9.28 3.26
C THR A 4 7.99 9.08 2.16
N ILE A 5 7.65 8.22 1.20
CA ILE A 5 8.43 8.01 -0.02
C ILE A 5 7.74 8.79 -1.14
N THR A 6 8.48 9.65 -1.84
CA THR A 6 7.91 10.52 -2.88
C THR A 6 8.71 10.53 -4.19
N ASP A 7 9.96 10.08 -4.14
CA ASP A 7 10.81 9.91 -5.31
C ASP A 7 10.48 8.61 -6.05
N ASN A 8 10.70 8.61 -7.36
CA ASN A 8 10.32 7.48 -8.21
C ASN A 8 11.15 6.22 -7.91
N GLU A 9 12.43 6.37 -7.57
CA GLU A 9 13.32 5.24 -7.28
C GLU A 9 12.83 4.48 -6.05
N GLY A 10 12.60 5.18 -4.94
CA GLY A 10 12.04 4.60 -3.73
C GLY A 10 10.65 4.00 -3.96
N ILE A 11 9.81 4.61 -4.81
CA ILE A 11 8.49 4.06 -5.20
C ILE A 11 8.64 2.79 -6.06
N GLU A 12 9.61 2.72 -6.97
CA GLU A 12 9.86 1.54 -7.78
C GLU A 12 10.40 0.38 -6.94
N GLU A 13 11.33 0.66 -6.02
CA GLU A 13 11.88 -0.32 -5.08
C GLU A 13 10.78 -0.93 -4.20
N ILE A 14 9.89 -0.10 -3.62
CA ILE A 14 8.75 -0.60 -2.84
C ILE A 14 7.84 -1.46 -3.71
N VAL A 15 7.46 -1.02 -4.91
CA VAL A 15 6.55 -1.78 -5.79
C VAL A 15 7.15 -3.13 -6.20
N GLN A 16 8.45 -3.18 -6.51
CA GLN A 16 9.15 -4.42 -6.84
C GLN A 16 9.20 -5.36 -5.63
N ALA A 17 9.51 -4.84 -4.44
CA ALA A 17 9.57 -5.63 -3.21
C ALA A 17 8.22 -6.22 -2.79
N LEU A 18 7.09 -5.57 -3.15
CA LEU A 18 5.75 -6.10 -2.85
C LEU A 18 5.42 -7.38 -3.62
N GLN A 19 6.03 -7.63 -4.79
CA GLN A 19 5.78 -8.81 -5.61
C GLN A 19 4.27 -9.13 -5.79
N ILE A 20 3.48 -8.11 -6.11
CA ILE A 20 2.01 -8.14 -6.10
C ILE A 20 1.43 -9.32 -6.90
N ASN A 21 2.12 -9.72 -7.97
CA ASN A 21 1.74 -10.86 -8.81
C ASN A 21 1.76 -12.22 -8.08
N LYS A 22 2.41 -12.32 -6.92
CA LYS A 22 2.44 -13.54 -6.09
C LYS A 22 1.38 -13.56 -5.00
N TRP A 23 0.62 -12.49 -4.81
CA TRP A 23 -0.40 -12.40 -3.77
C TRP A 23 -1.57 -13.34 -4.07
N LYS A 24 -2.06 -14.01 -3.03
CA LYS A 24 -3.19 -14.94 -3.13
C LYS A 24 -4.36 -14.43 -2.31
N LEU A 25 -5.49 -14.17 -2.97
CA LEU A 25 -6.71 -13.76 -2.30
C LEU A 25 -7.18 -14.88 -1.36
N GLU A 26 -7.15 -14.63 -0.07
CA GLU A 26 -7.44 -15.62 0.97
C GLU A 26 -7.92 -14.91 2.23
N LYS A 27 -8.86 -15.50 2.98
CA LYS A 27 -9.31 -14.89 4.24
C LYS A 27 -8.15 -14.84 5.23
N ALA A 28 -7.91 -13.68 5.82
CA ALA A 28 -6.93 -13.54 6.89
C ALA A 28 -7.36 -14.33 8.15
N PRO A 29 -6.41 -14.81 8.97
CA PRO A 29 -6.73 -15.47 10.23
C PRO A 29 -7.39 -14.49 11.22
N SER A 30 -8.47 -14.94 11.87
CA SER A 30 -9.38 -14.09 12.67
C SER A 30 -8.78 -13.45 13.92
N ASN A 31 -7.63 -13.94 14.38
CA ASN A 31 -6.94 -13.53 15.61
C ASN A 31 -5.71 -12.65 15.36
N SER A 32 -5.48 -12.25 14.12
CA SER A 32 -4.28 -11.50 13.72
C SER A 32 -4.50 -10.00 13.96
N SER A 33 -3.49 -9.34 14.54
CA SER A 33 -3.52 -7.89 14.76
C SER A 33 -2.78 -7.15 13.65
N ILE A 34 -3.23 -5.95 13.30
CA ILE A 34 -2.57 -5.08 12.31
C ILE A 34 -1.48 -4.27 13.01
N GLU A 35 -0.27 -4.35 12.48
CA GLU A 35 0.89 -3.66 13.07
C GLU A 35 1.31 -2.43 12.26
N LYS A 36 1.43 -2.57 10.94
CA LYS A 36 1.83 -1.47 10.04
C LYS A 36 0.73 -1.11 9.05
N ARG A 37 0.70 0.16 8.66
CA ARG A 37 -0.21 0.68 7.63
C ARG A 37 0.56 1.55 6.65
N PHE A 38 0.39 1.26 5.37
CA PHE A 38 0.88 2.06 4.26
C PHE A 38 -0.32 2.76 3.63
N ILE A 39 -0.24 4.07 3.48
CA ILE A 39 -1.29 4.88 2.87
C ILE A 39 -0.77 5.35 1.52
N LEU A 40 -1.46 4.96 0.45
CA LEU A 40 -1.07 5.28 -0.91
C LEU A 40 -1.80 6.55 -1.33
N PHE A 41 -1.04 7.53 -1.81
CA PHE A 41 -1.55 8.79 -2.34
C PHE A 41 -1.25 8.90 -3.83
N ASN A 42 -2.12 9.58 -4.56
CA ASN A 42 -1.88 9.96 -5.95
C ASN A 42 -2.14 11.46 -6.12
N SER A 43 -1.28 12.14 -6.88
CA SER A 43 -1.57 13.48 -7.39
C SER A 43 -2.32 13.33 -8.71
N GLU A 44 -3.62 13.63 -8.73
CA GLU A 44 -4.36 13.67 -10.01
C GLU A 44 -3.75 14.74 -10.91
N MET A 45 -3.00 14.34 -11.95
CA MET A 45 -2.76 15.23 -13.09
C MET A 45 -4.09 15.40 -13.81
N LYS A 46 -4.74 16.56 -13.64
CA LYS A 46 -5.83 16.95 -14.54
C LYS A 46 -5.31 16.88 -15.97
N LYS A 47 -5.89 15.97 -16.77
CA LYS A 47 -5.61 15.88 -18.21
C LYS A 47 -5.80 17.26 -18.85
N LEU A 48 -4.85 17.64 -19.71
CA LEU A 48 -4.84 18.90 -20.46
C LEU A 48 -6.22 19.18 -21.06
N GLY A 49 -6.81 20.32 -20.69
CA GLY A 49 -8.12 20.75 -21.20
C GLY A 49 -8.87 21.78 -20.36
N GLY A 50 -8.34 22.24 -19.24
CA GLY A 50 -9.00 23.29 -18.45
C GLY A 50 -8.02 24.01 -17.55
N SER A 51 -7.75 25.27 -17.90
CA SER A 51 -7.05 26.23 -17.05
C SER A 51 -7.66 26.24 -15.66
N ASN A 52 -6.86 25.94 -14.66
CA ASN A 52 -6.81 26.63 -13.37
C ASN A 52 -5.73 25.95 -12.53
N ASP A 53 -4.72 26.73 -12.16
CA ASP A 53 -3.72 26.45 -11.13
C ASP A 53 -4.41 26.13 -9.80
N LYS A 54 -4.94 24.92 -9.69
CA LYS A 54 -5.33 24.33 -8.42
C LYS A 54 -4.16 23.48 -7.99
N GLU A 55 -3.63 23.81 -6.82
CA GLU A 55 -2.71 23.01 -6.03
C GLU A 55 -2.93 21.51 -6.29
N LYS A 56 -1.84 20.80 -6.62
CA LYS A 56 -1.89 19.34 -6.85
C LYS A 56 -2.30 18.65 -5.56
N GLU A 57 -3.60 18.47 -5.36
CA GLU A 57 -4.15 17.83 -4.17
C GLU A 57 -3.79 16.34 -4.19
N LEU A 58 -3.11 15.87 -3.15
CA LEU A 58 -2.84 14.46 -2.93
C LEU A 58 -4.11 13.79 -2.41
N LYS A 59 -4.60 12.80 -3.14
CA LYS A 59 -5.77 12.00 -2.72
C LYS A 59 -5.31 10.63 -2.27
N GLU A 60 -5.79 10.21 -1.10
CA GLU A 60 -5.67 8.83 -0.65
C GLU A 60 -6.41 7.91 -1.64
N VAL A 61 -5.71 6.91 -2.17
CA VAL A 61 -6.28 5.96 -3.14
C VAL A 61 -6.44 4.56 -2.59
N ALA A 62 -5.56 4.14 -1.67
CA ALA A 62 -5.58 2.81 -1.08
C ALA A 62 -4.80 2.75 0.23
N LYS A 63 -4.99 1.66 0.98
CA LYS A 63 -4.16 1.30 2.14
C LYS A 63 -3.72 -0.14 2.05
N ILE A 64 -2.51 -0.42 2.53
CA ILE A 64 -2.05 -1.77 2.84
C ILE A 64 -1.89 -1.86 4.35
N MET A 65 -2.53 -2.85 4.98
CA MET A 65 -2.47 -3.11 6.41
C MET A 65 -1.77 -4.44 6.62
N VAL A 66 -0.63 -4.43 7.29
CA VAL A 66 0.22 -5.61 7.49
C VAL A 66 -0.11 -6.25 8.83
N PHE A 67 -0.34 -7.56 8.81
CA PHE A 67 -0.61 -8.32 10.02
C PHE A 67 0.68 -8.69 10.74
N GLN A 68 0.61 -8.75 12.06
CA GLN A 68 1.67 -9.22 12.93
C GLN A 68 1.80 -10.75 12.86
N ASP A 69 3.04 -11.26 12.83
CA ASP A 69 3.41 -12.69 12.93
C ASP A 69 2.84 -13.64 11.86
N VAL A 70 2.08 -13.12 10.88
CA VAL A 70 1.51 -13.93 9.79
C VAL A 70 1.71 -13.24 8.44
N PRO A 71 2.00 -13.99 7.36
CA PRO A 71 2.28 -13.43 6.05
C PRO A 71 0.98 -13.09 5.30
N TYR A 72 0.17 -12.22 5.91
CA TYR A 72 -1.06 -11.69 5.35
C TYR A 72 -1.02 -10.17 5.34
N ILE A 73 -1.74 -9.60 4.39
CA ILE A 73 -2.04 -8.18 4.33
C ILE A 73 -3.50 -7.97 3.96
N ASP A 74 -4.07 -6.88 4.48
CA ASP A 74 -5.34 -6.36 3.99
C ASP A 74 -5.08 -5.19 3.05
N PHE A 75 -5.57 -5.30 1.83
CA PHE A 75 -5.59 -4.22 0.86
C PHE A 75 -6.96 -3.55 0.87
N GLN A 76 -6.99 -2.29 1.27
CA GLN A 76 -8.20 -1.47 1.27
C GLN A 76 -8.17 -0.50 0.10
N ILE A 77 -9.19 -0.56 -0.75
CA ILE A 77 -9.41 0.41 -1.83
C ILE A 77 -10.85 0.92 -1.73
N LYS A 78 -11.00 2.25 -1.64
CA LYS A 78 -12.28 2.89 -1.34
C LYS A 78 -12.89 2.30 -0.04
N LYS A 79 -14.06 1.66 -0.14
CA LYS A 79 -14.77 1.03 0.99
C LYS A 79 -14.66 -0.51 1.01
N GLN A 80 -13.82 -1.09 0.14
CA GLN A 80 -13.65 -2.53 0.02
C GLN A 80 -12.31 -2.93 0.61
N THR A 81 -12.31 -4.03 1.36
CA THR A 81 -11.11 -4.63 1.95
C THR A 81 -10.96 -6.05 1.42
N PHE A 82 -9.77 -6.38 0.97
CA PHE A 82 -9.40 -7.69 0.46
C PHE A 82 -8.21 -8.22 1.24
N SER A 83 -8.34 -9.42 1.79
CA SER A 83 -7.24 -10.08 2.48
C SER A 83 -6.44 -10.92 1.48
N PHE A 84 -5.12 -10.83 1.57
CA PHE A 84 -4.20 -11.60 0.75
C PHE A 84 -3.18 -12.31 1.62
N LYS A 85 -2.91 -13.57 1.29
CA LYS A 85 -1.68 -14.24 1.70
C LYS A 85 -0.55 -13.78 0.77
N VAL A 86 0.56 -13.36 1.36
CA VAL A 86 1.75 -12.89 0.64
C VAL A 86 2.94 -13.82 0.87
N PRO A 87 3.99 -13.76 0.04
CA PRO A 87 5.26 -14.40 0.37
C PRO A 87 5.82 -13.87 1.71
N GLU A 88 6.48 -14.72 2.49
CA GLU A 88 7.11 -14.33 3.77
C GLU A 88 8.09 -13.16 3.59
N GLU A 89 8.90 -13.20 2.52
CA GLU A 89 9.82 -12.13 2.14
C GLU A 89 9.14 -10.76 1.95
N VAL A 90 7.89 -10.74 1.46
CA VAL A 90 7.10 -9.51 1.32
C VAL A 90 6.63 -9.02 2.68
N SER A 91 6.13 -9.92 3.53
CA SER A 91 5.70 -9.59 4.89
C SER A 91 6.86 -9.01 5.70
N ASP A 92 8.03 -9.67 5.65
CA ASP A 92 9.24 -9.24 6.36
C ASP A 92 9.75 -7.91 5.85
N TYR A 93 9.74 -7.70 4.53
CA TYR A 93 10.11 -6.40 3.95
C TYR A 93 9.21 -5.28 4.47
N MET A 94 7.88 -5.45 4.38
CA MET A 94 6.93 -4.44 4.84
C MET A 94 6.97 -4.24 6.36
N TYR A 95 7.33 -5.28 7.11
CA TYR A 95 7.55 -5.19 8.55
C TYR A 95 8.79 -4.37 8.90
N ASN A 96 9.85 -4.43 8.10
CA ASN A 96 11.14 -3.83 8.44
C ASN A 96 11.43 -2.50 7.73
N ILE A 97 10.71 -2.17 6.66
CA ILE A 97 10.86 -0.87 5.98
C ILE A 97 10.54 0.28 6.95
N GLN A 98 11.42 1.30 6.96
CA GLN A 98 11.39 2.45 7.87
C GLN A 98 10.75 3.68 7.23
#